data_AF-A0A8I1T5J9-F1
#
_entry.id   AF-A0A8I1T5J9-F1
#
_cell.length_a   1.000
_cell.length_b   1.000
_cell.length_c   1.000
_cell.angle_alpha   90.00
_cell.angle_beta   90.00
_cell.angle_gamma   90.00
#
_symmetry.space_group_name_H-M   'P 1'
#
loop_
_entity.id
_entity.type
_entity.pdbx_description
1 polymer ?
#
loop_
_entity_poly.entity_id
_entity_poly.type
_entity_poly.pdbx_seq_one_letter_code
_entity_poly.pdbx_strand_id
1 'polypeptide(L)'
;MRTTLTLDPDLAAQLKDLAHERGIPFKQAVNEVIRKGLTGSAIGRPVKLPSFDMGEPLMDLTKAAQLADMLDDERRIEQLENP
;
A
#
# COMPACT_ATOMS: atom_id res chain seq x y z
N MET A 1 27.16 -20.50 -7.42
CA MET A 1 27.28 -21.62 -6.47
C MET A 1 26.17 -22.63 -6.72
N ARG A 2 26.41 -23.93 -6.47
CA ARG A 2 25.37 -24.98 -6.49
C ARG A 2 25.04 -25.36 -5.05
N THR A 3 23.78 -25.22 -4.68
CA THR A 3 23.28 -25.48 -3.32
C THR A 3 22.08 -26.41 -3.43
N THR A 4 21.98 -27.36 -2.50
CA THR A 4 20.78 -28.18 -2.32
C THR A 4 19.96 -27.55 -1.20
N LEU A 5 18.69 -27.27 -1.47
CA LEU A 5 17.76 -26.70 -0.50
C LEU A 5 16.46 -27.49 -0.55
N THR A 6 15.82 -27.68 0.60
CA THR A 6 14.50 -28.31 0.71
C THR A 6 13.44 -27.22 0.61
N LEU A 7 12.43 -27.42 -0.25
CA LEU A 7 11.26 -26.55 -0.37
C LEU A 7 10.03 -27.31 0.11
N ASP A 8 9.14 -26.60 0.80
CA ASP A 8 7.82 -27.13 1.08
C ASP A 8 7.05 -27.39 -0.24
N PRO A 9 6.17 -28.41 -0.29
CA PRO A 9 5.52 -28.82 -1.54
C PRO A 9 4.69 -27.72 -2.20
N ASP A 10 4.03 -26.89 -1.40
CA ASP A 10 3.24 -25.75 -1.83
C ASP A 10 4.11 -24.63 -2.42
N LEU A 11 5.23 -24.31 -1.78
CA LEU A 11 6.19 -23.32 -2.29
C LEU A 11 6.82 -23.78 -3.61
N ALA A 12 7.15 -25.07 -3.71
CA ALA A 12 7.65 -25.65 -4.96
C ALA A 12 6.62 -25.58 -6.10
N ALA A 13 5.33 -25.76 -5.80
CA ALA A 13 4.24 -25.60 -6.78
C ALA A 13 4.12 -24.14 -7.25
N GLN A 14 4.04 -23.19 -6.31
CA GLN A 14 3.96 -21.75 -6.64
C GLN A 14 5.14 -21.28 -7.50
N LEU A 15 6.35 -21.76 -7.21
CA LEU A 15 7.54 -21.40 -8.00
C LEU A 15 7.54 -22.02 -9.40
N LYS A 16 6.91 -23.19 -9.60
CA LYS A 16 6.72 -23.79 -10.92
C LYS A 16 5.68 -23.02 -11.73
N ASP A 17 4.57 -22.65 -11.11
CA ASP A 17 3.53 -21.85 -11.75
C ASP A 17 4.10 -20.50 -12.18
N LEU A 18 4.83 -19.82 -11.30
CA LEU A 18 5.53 -18.58 -11.61
C LEU A 18 6.51 -18.71 -12.79
N ALA A 19 7.25 -19.82 -12.86
CA ALA A 19 8.18 -20.10 -13.94
C ALA A 19 7.43 -20.32 -15.27
N HIS A 20 6.31 -21.04 -15.23
CA HIS A 20 5.45 -21.31 -16.38
C HIS A 20 4.80 -20.03 -16.90
N GLU A 21 4.15 -19.25 -16.04
CA GLU A 21 3.50 -17.98 -16.36
C GLU A 21 4.45 -16.99 -17.03
N ARG A 22 5.71 -16.95 -16.58
CA ARG A 22 6.73 -16.03 -17.11
C ARG A 22 7.56 -16.62 -18.25
N GLY A 23 7.39 -17.91 -18.58
CA GLY A 23 8.22 -18.59 -19.57
C GLY A 23 9.71 -18.63 -19.22
N ILE A 24 10.06 -18.65 -17.93
CA ILE A 24 11.46 -18.65 -17.46
C ILE A 24 11.85 -19.99 -16.83
N PRO A 25 13.15 -20.36 -16.82
CA PRO A 25 13.60 -21.56 -16.13
C PRO A 25 13.30 -21.52 -14.63
N PHE A 26 12.94 -22.66 -14.04
CA PHE A 26 12.63 -22.78 -12.59
C PHE A 26 13.73 -22.19 -11.69
N LYS A 27 15.01 -22.44 -12.02
CA LYS A 27 16.16 -21.85 -11.33
C LYS A 27 16.12 -20.32 -11.33
N GLN A 28 15.70 -19.69 -12.42
CA GLN A 28 15.61 -18.24 -12.51
C GLN A 28 14.49 -17.72 -11.60
N ALA A 29 13.30 -18.34 -11.66
CA ALA A 29 12.19 -17.99 -10.79
C ALA A 29 12.56 -18.06 -9.30
N VAL A 30 13.20 -19.16 -8.87
CA VAL A 30 13.71 -19.36 -7.50
C VAL A 30 14.65 -18.23 -7.08
N ASN A 31 15.65 -17.92 -7.91
CA ASN A 31 16.64 -16.90 -7.58
C ASN A 31 16.05 -15.48 -7.55
N GLU A 32 15.11 -15.18 -8.44
CA GLU A 32 14.41 -13.88 -8.45
C GLU A 32 13.56 -13.69 -7.19
N VAL A 33 12.81 -14.72 -6.78
CA VAL A 33 11.99 -14.68 -5.56
C VAL A 33 12.88 -14.50 -4.33
N ILE A 34 13.96 -15.28 -4.20
CA ILE A 34 14.92 -15.13 -3.10
C ILE A 34 15.53 -13.73 -3.11
N ARG A 35 15.96 -13.22 -4.27
CA ARG A 35 16.55 -11.88 -4.36
C ARG A 35 15.55 -10.81 -3.93
N LYS A 36 14.29 -10.88 -4.39
CA LYS A 36 13.22 -9.95 -3.99
C LYS A 36 12.94 -10.00 -2.49
N GLY A 37 12.94 -11.20 -1.90
CA GLY A 37 12.76 -11.39 -0.46
C GLY A 37 13.94 -10.85 0.37
N LEU A 38 15.18 -11.11 -0.07
CA LEU A 38 16.41 -10.64 0.60
C LEU A 38 16.62 -9.13 0.45
N THR A 39 16.17 -8.52 -0.64
CA THR A 39 16.22 -7.06 -0.77
C THR A 39 15.29 -6.36 0.21
N GLY A 40 14.40 -7.09 0.90
CA GLY A 40 13.65 -6.64 2.06
C GLY A 40 12.69 -5.49 1.73
N SER A 41 11.39 -5.78 1.82
CA SER A 41 10.29 -4.82 1.97
C SER A 41 10.62 -3.41 1.49
N ALA A 42 10.11 -3.02 0.33
CA ALA A 42 9.67 -1.65 0.22
C ALA A 42 8.59 -1.46 1.29
N ILE A 43 9.00 -1.21 2.55
CA ILE A 43 8.33 -0.23 3.39
C ILE A 43 8.25 0.94 2.44
N GLY A 44 7.08 1.11 1.82
CA GLY A 44 6.88 2.03 0.71
C GLY A 44 7.58 3.30 1.10
N ARG A 45 8.61 3.68 0.33
CA ARG A 45 9.48 4.80 0.67
C ARG A 45 8.54 5.94 1.06
N PRO A 46 8.58 6.47 2.30
CA PRO A 46 7.53 7.31 2.80
C PRO A 46 7.28 8.41 1.77
N VAL A 47 6.10 8.38 1.17
CA VAL A 47 5.74 9.34 0.13
C VAL A 47 5.62 10.68 0.83
N LYS A 48 6.57 11.58 0.58
CA LYS A 48 6.48 12.95 1.07
C LYS A 48 5.43 13.67 0.23
N LEU A 49 4.23 13.79 0.77
CA LEU A 49 3.20 14.67 0.22
C LEU A 49 3.59 16.13 0.49
N PRO A 50 3.35 17.06 -0.45
CA PRO A 50 3.57 18.48 -0.20
C PRO A 50 2.64 18.96 0.93
N SER A 51 3.20 19.64 1.92
CA SER A 51 2.43 20.34 2.95
C SER A 51 2.18 21.78 2.50
N PHE A 52 0.96 22.27 2.71
CA PHE A 52 0.61 23.66 2.50
C PHE A 52 0.37 24.33 3.85
N ASP A 53 0.90 25.55 4.00
CA ASP A 53 0.59 26.40 5.15
C ASP A 53 -0.83 26.97 4.94
N MET A 54 -1.74 26.65 5.85
CA MET A 54 -3.13 27.09 5.81
C MET A 54 -3.36 28.38 6.63
N GLY A 55 -2.31 28.94 7.23
CA GLY A 55 -2.39 30.12 8.08
C GLY A 55 -3.08 29.87 9.43
N GLU A 56 -3.39 30.96 10.13
CA GLU A 56 -4.13 30.92 11.39
C GLU A 56 -5.61 30.57 11.15
N PRO A 57 -6.21 29.68 11.96
CA PRO A 57 -7.63 29.37 11.89
C PRO A 57 -8.49 30.63 12.06
N LEU A 58 -9.45 30.84 11.16
CA LEU A 58 -10.40 31.95 11.24
C LEU A 58 -11.45 31.76 12.35
N MET A 59 -11.42 30.63 13.05
CA MET A 59 -12.41 30.26 14.06
C MET A 59 -11.80 29.42 15.19
N ASP A 60 -12.46 29.42 16.35
CA ASP A 60 -11.99 28.70 17.53
C ASP A 60 -12.08 27.18 17.35
N LEU A 61 -10.92 26.52 17.33
CA LEU A 61 -10.78 25.07 17.19
C LEU A 61 -10.82 24.31 18.51
N THR A 62 -11.02 24.97 19.65
CA THR A 62 -11.09 24.33 20.99
C THR A 62 -12.16 23.23 21.03
N LYS A 63 -13.20 23.34 20.19
CA LYS A 63 -14.23 22.30 20.00
C LYS A 63 -14.30 21.77 18.57
N ALA A 64 -13.15 21.44 17.99
CA ALA A 64 -13.04 20.98 16.60
C ALA A 64 -14.01 19.86 16.18
N ALA A 65 -14.37 18.94 17.09
CA ALA A 65 -15.35 17.88 16.79
C ALA A 65 -16.75 18.43 16.51
N GLN A 66 -17.22 19.40 17.32
CA GLN A 66 -18.55 20.01 17.13
C GLN A 66 -18.60 20.83 15.84
N LEU A 67 -17.50 21.49 15.48
CA LEU A 67 -17.36 22.16 14.19
C LEU A 67 -17.46 21.16 13.03
N ALA A 68 -16.77 20.02 13.13
CA ALA A 68 -16.80 19.00 12.08
C ALA A 68 -18.22 18.47 11.86
N ASP A 69 -18.95 18.19 12.94
CA ASP A 69 -20.34 17.72 12.88
C ASP A 69 -21.23 18.75 12.16
N MET A 70 -21.10 20.04 12.49
CA MET A 70 -21.86 21.11 11.84
C MET A 70 -21.57 21.21 10.33
N LEU A 71 -20.29 21.13 9.94
CA LEU A 71 -19.89 21.20 8.52
C LEU A 71 -20.39 20.00 7.71
N ASP A 72 -20.41 18.81 8.33
CA ASP A 72 -20.93 17.61 7.69
C ASP A 72 -22.46 17.65 7.55
N ASP A 73 -23.17 18.21 8.53
CA ASP A 73 -24.62 18.46 8.46
C ASP A 73 -24.95 19.45 7.34
N GLU A 74 -24.23 20.57 7.24
CA GLU A 74 -24.37 21.56 6.16
C GLU A 74 -24.16 20.93 4.78
N ARG A 75 -23.06 20.18 4.59
CA ARG A 75 -22.82 19.48 3.32
C ARG A 75 -23.88 18.44 2.98
N ARG A 76 -24.45 17.78 3.98
CA ARG A 76 -25.52 16.79 3.77
C ARG A 76 -26.82 17.46 3.32
N ILE A 77 -27.13 18.64 3.85
CA ILE A 77 -28.28 19.44 3.44
C ILE A 77 -28.10 19.91 1.98
N GLU A 78 -26.92 20.44 1.62
CA GLU A 78 -26.64 20.88 0.25
C GLU A 78 -26.81 19.75 -0.80
N GLN A 79 -26.36 18.53 -0.48
CA GLN A 79 -26.54 17.36 -1.36
C GLN A 79 -28.00 16.95 -1.55
N LEU A 80 -28.85 17.19 -0.55
CA LEU A 80 -30.28 16.88 -0.63
C LEU A 80 -31.06 17.95 -1.39
N GLU A 81 -30.61 19.22 -1.32
CA GLU A 81 -31.22 20.34 -2.03
C GLU A 81 -30.83 20.38 -3.52
N ASN A 82 -29.68 19.80 -3.90
CA ASN A 82 -29.20 19.76 -5.28
C ASN A 82 -28.73 18.34 -5.68
N PRO A 83 -29.67 17.43 -6.03
CA PRO A 83 -29.39 16.01 -6.27
C PRO A 83 -28.61 15.72 -7.56
#